data_AF-A0A924FS59-F1
#
_entry.id   AF-A0A924FS59-F1
#
_cell.length_a   1.000
_cell.length_b   1.000
_cell.length_c   1.000
_cell.angle_alpha   90.00
_cell.angle_beta   90.00
_cell.angle_gamma   90.00
#
_symmetry.space_group_name_H-M   'P 1'
#
loop_
_entity.id
_entity.type
_entity.pdbx_description
1 polymer ?
#
loop_
_entity_poly.entity_id
_entity_poly.type
_entity_poly.pdbx_seq_one_letter_code
_entity_poly.pdbx_strand_id
1 'polypeptide(L)'
;MLEFFQHGFTTLSHGFIGYIIPFLFVLTIVVFFHELGHFLVARWNGVKVLTFSLGFGPEIVGFNDRRGTRWKISAIPLGGYVKFFGDESEASTPSAAALSTMNAEEREGSFHHKRVGQRAAIVAAGPIANFILAIVIFTALFTFFGKPSTTAQVDTVQAGSAAATAGFQPGDIIKAIDGSAIGSFSDMQRIVGIKAGEQLTVTVKRGDSTLDLKATPQLKEIKDSFGNVHRLGVLGITRATAVGEVTTERVNPATALVLG
;
A
#
# COMPACT_ATOMS: atom_id res chain seq x y z
N MET A 1 11.05 14.15 -37.07
CA MET A 1 12.06 14.25 -35.98
C MET A 1 11.38 14.17 -34.61
N LEU A 2 10.38 15.01 -34.31
CA LEU A 2 9.63 14.95 -33.04
C LEU A 2 8.91 13.61 -32.81
N GLU A 3 8.27 13.03 -33.83
CA GLU A 3 7.60 11.73 -33.71
C GLU A 3 8.55 10.55 -33.47
N PHE A 4 9.77 10.58 -34.01
CA PHE A 4 10.79 9.55 -33.75
C PHE A 4 11.26 9.59 -32.29
N PHE A 5 11.47 10.79 -31.74
CA PHE A 5 11.79 10.97 -30.32
C PHE A 5 10.62 10.60 -29.41
N GLN A 6 9.39 10.95 -29.78
CA GLN A 6 8.20 10.55 -29.04
C GLN A 6 8.00 9.03 -29.07
N HIS A 7 8.13 8.37 -30.21
CA HIS A 7 7.98 6.92 -30.31
C HIS A 7 9.12 6.18 -29.58
N GLY A 8 10.35 6.69 -29.65
CA GLY A 8 11.49 6.17 -28.88
C GLY A 8 11.29 6.32 -27.37
N PHE A 9 10.79 7.47 -26.91
CA PHE A 9 10.47 7.72 -25.51
C PHE A 9 9.28 6.89 -25.01
N THR A 10 8.22 6.73 -25.81
CA THR A 10 7.06 5.89 -25.49
C THR A 10 7.44 4.41 -25.43
N THR A 11 8.29 3.94 -26.36
CA THR A 11 8.77 2.54 -26.38
C THR A 11 9.75 2.26 -25.23
N LEU A 12 10.60 3.22 -24.84
CA LEU A 12 11.46 3.07 -23.65
C LEU A 12 10.66 3.13 -22.34
N SER A 13 9.69 4.05 -22.23
CA SER A 13 8.86 4.24 -21.03
C SER A 13 7.84 3.13 -20.82
N HIS A 14 7.39 2.46 -21.88
CA HIS A 14 6.48 1.30 -21.82
C HIS A 14 7.20 -0.03 -22.07
N GLY A 15 8.52 -0.01 -22.21
CA GLY A 15 9.37 -1.19 -22.38
C GLY A 15 9.99 -1.67 -21.06
N PHE A 16 10.79 -2.74 -21.13
CA PHE A 16 11.47 -3.38 -19.98
C PHE A 16 12.18 -2.38 -19.05
N ILE A 17 12.86 -1.38 -19.63
CA ILE A 17 13.58 -0.33 -18.88
C ILE A 17 12.62 0.57 -18.10
N GLY A 18 11.49 0.95 -18.71
CA GLY A 18 10.44 1.78 -18.11
C GLY A 18 9.75 1.13 -16.91
N TYR A 19 9.76 -0.20 -16.81
CA TYR A 19 9.27 -0.92 -15.62
C TYR A 19 10.37 -1.18 -14.60
N ILE A 20 11.55 -1.63 -15.04
CA ILE A 20 12.59 -2.10 -14.12
C ILE A 20 13.22 -0.97 -13.34
N ILE A 21 13.51 0.17 -13.97
CA ILE A 21 14.16 1.27 -13.24
C ILE A 21 13.24 1.79 -12.12
N PRO A 22 11.95 2.13 -12.38
CA PRO A 22 11.04 2.53 -11.30
C PRO A 22 10.82 1.43 -10.28
N PHE A 23 10.69 0.16 -10.71
CA PHE A 23 10.55 -0.97 -9.81
C PHE A 23 11.73 -1.08 -8.84
N LEU A 24 12.97 -1.06 -9.35
CA LEU A 24 14.18 -1.13 -8.53
C LEU A 24 14.33 0.09 -7.62
N PHE A 25 13.95 1.28 -8.10
CA PHE A 25 13.94 2.49 -7.28
C PHE A 25 13.00 2.36 -6.08
N VAL A 26 11.74 1.97 -6.33
CA VAL A 26 10.75 1.76 -5.26
C VAL A 26 11.19 0.64 -4.32
N LEU A 27 11.65 -0.49 -4.86
CA LEU A 27 12.15 -1.61 -4.08
C LEU A 27 13.30 -1.20 -3.16
N THR A 28 14.25 -0.41 -3.68
CA THR A 28 15.41 0.08 -2.91
C THR A 28 14.96 0.94 -1.74
N ILE A 29 13.99 1.84 -1.95
CA ILE A 29 13.44 2.67 -0.87
C ILE A 29 12.76 1.81 0.20
N VAL A 30 11.87 0.90 -0.21
CA VAL A 30 11.13 0.03 0.70
C VAL A 30 12.07 -0.86 1.51
N VAL A 31 13.05 -1.48 0.86
CA VAL A 31 14.07 -2.29 1.52
C VAL A 31 14.89 -1.44 2.49
N PHE A 32 15.34 -0.25 2.07
CA PHE A 32 16.14 0.60 2.94
C PHE A 32 15.42 0.93 4.25
N PHE A 33 14.15 1.34 4.19
CA PHE A 33 13.37 1.64 5.40
C PHE A 33 13.04 0.39 6.22
N HIS A 34 12.84 -0.76 5.57
CA HIS A 34 12.68 -2.05 6.25
C HIS A 34 13.93 -2.40 7.09
N GLU A 35 15.10 -2.39 6.46
CA GLU A 35 16.36 -2.65 7.16
C GLU A 35 16.64 -1.60 8.22
N LEU A 36 16.28 -0.33 7.95
CA LEU A 36 16.42 0.75 8.92
C LEU A 36 15.57 0.51 10.18
N GLY A 37 14.38 -0.07 10.05
CA GLY A 37 13.54 -0.47 11.16
C GLY A 37 14.25 -1.47 12.09
N HIS A 38 14.74 -2.58 11.53
CA HIS A 38 15.52 -3.57 12.26
C HIS A 38 16.74 -2.95 12.94
N PHE A 39 17.49 -2.14 12.18
CA PHE A 39 18.69 -1.46 12.63
C PHE A 39 18.45 -0.56 13.85
N LEU A 40 17.47 0.35 13.76
CA LEU A 40 17.20 1.34 14.80
C LEU A 40 16.75 0.65 16.10
N VAL A 41 15.84 -0.32 16.00
CA VAL A 41 15.32 -1.02 17.18
C VAL A 41 16.37 -1.96 17.78
N ALA A 42 17.24 -2.56 16.96
CA ALA A 42 18.39 -3.33 17.46
C ALA A 42 19.35 -2.46 18.27
N ARG A 43 19.72 -1.29 17.74
CA ARG A 43 20.60 -0.34 18.46
C ARG A 43 19.97 0.16 19.76
N TRP A 44 18.67 0.43 19.75
CA TRP A 44 17.97 0.86 20.96
C TRP A 44 17.98 -0.25 22.03
N ASN A 45 17.85 -1.51 21.63
CA ASN A 45 17.99 -2.66 22.54
C ASN A 45 19.44 -3.00 22.91
N GLY A 46 20.42 -2.16 22.54
CA GLY A 46 21.84 -2.37 22.84
C GLY A 46 22.45 -3.54 22.06
N VAL A 47 21.87 -3.95 20.93
CA VAL A 47 22.47 -4.95 20.05
C VAL A 47 23.51 -4.27 19.18
N LYS A 48 24.71 -4.86 19.10
CA LYS A 48 25.77 -4.39 18.21
C LYS A 48 25.45 -4.82 16.78
N VAL A 49 25.36 -3.84 15.88
CA VAL A 49 25.15 -4.07 14.45
C VAL A 49 26.49 -3.99 13.73
N LEU A 50 26.85 -5.04 13.00
CA LEU A 50 28.10 -5.12 12.26
C LEU A 50 27.97 -4.53 10.86
N THR A 51 26.87 -4.82 10.17
CA THR A 51 26.67 -4.41 8.78
C THR A 51 25.24 -3.96 8.55
N PHE A 52 25.10 -2.86 7.81
CA PHE A 52 23.86 -2.44 7.17
C PHE A 52 24.10 -2.48 5.66
N SER A 53 23.42 -3.38 4.96
CA SER A 53 23.60 -3.59 3.52
C SER A 53 22.32 -3.26 2.77
N LEU A 54 22.44 -2.39 1.77
CA LEU A 54 21.42 -2.21 0.74
C LEU A 54 21.85 -2.99 -0.49
N GLY A 55 21.16 -4.09 -0.75
CA GLY A 55 21.54 -5.09 -1.76
C GLY A 55 22.35 -6.26 -1.21
N PHE A 56 22.55 -7.25 -2.07
CA PHE A 56 23.33 -8.47 -1.83
C PHE A 56 24.58 -8.54 -2.72
N GLY A 57 25.48 -9.46 -2.37
CA GLY A 57 26.67 -9.76 -3.16
C GLY A 57 27.83 -8.78 -2.91
N PRO A 58 28.73 -8.58 -3.90
CA PRO A 58 29.92 -7.76 -3.73
C PRO A 58 29.56 -6.31 -3.44
N GLU A 59 30.29 -5.73 -2.49
CA GLU A 59 30.14 -4.32 -2.13
C GLU A 59 30.61 -3.43 -3.29
N ILE A 60 29.77 -2.47 -3.68
CA ILE A 60 30.13 -1.42 -4.64
C ILE A 60 30.78 -0.25 -3.90
N VAL A 61 30.13 0.20 -2.82
CA VAL A 61 30.57 1.35 -2.03
C VAL A 61 30.06 1.23 -0.60
N GLY A 62 30.82 1.74 0.35
CA GLY A 62 30.44 1.74 1.75
C GLY A 62 31.37 2.56 2.64
N PHE A 63 30.92 2.81 3.86
CA PHE A 63 31.66 3.51 4.91
C PHE A 63 31.36 2.91 6.29
N ASN A 64 32.20 3.20 7.28
CA ASN A 64 31.95 2.79 8.67
C ASN A 64 31.40 3.96 9.47
N ASP A 65 30.34 3.75 10.24
CA ASP A 65 29.83 4.77 11.15
C ASP A 65 30.66 4.88 12.43
N ARG A 66 30.37 5.90 13.26
CA ARG A 66 31.08 6.18 14.53
C ARG A 66 31.01 5.04 15.55
N ARG A 67 30.05 4.13 15.39
CA ARG A 67 29.79 3.01 16.29
C ARG A 67 30.26 1.68 15.67
N GLY A 68 31.01 1.75 14.56
CA GLY A 68 31.67 0.61 13.92
C GLY A 68 30.79 -0.22 12.99
N THR A 69 29.58 0.25 12.62
CA THR A 69 28.74 -0.45 11.65
C THR A 69 29.22 -0.15 10.23
N ARG A 70 29.41 -1.19 9.40
CA ARG A 70 29.66 -1.05 7.95
C ARG A 70 28.36 -0.77 7.22
N TRP A 71 28.20 0.45 6.72
CA TRP A 71 27.12 0.83 5.81
C TRP A 71 27.58 0.60 4.38
N LYS A 72 26.86 -0.20 3.60
CA LYS A 72 27.26 -0.53 2.23
C LYS A 72 26.09 -0.66 1.26
N ILE A 73 26.39 -0.40 0.00
CA ILE A 73 25.53 -0.69 -1.15
C ILE A 73 26.21 -1.80 -1.95
N SER A 74 25.46 -2.85 -2.24
CA SER A 74 25.96 -4.03 -2.97
C SER A 74 25.32 -4.16 -4.35
N ALA A 75 25.95 -4.95 -5.22
CA ALA A 75 25.63 -4.99 -6.64
C ALA A 75 24.23 -5.51 -7.00
N ILE A 76 23.59 -6.30 -6.14
CA ILE A 76 22.27 -6.89 -6.41
C ILE A 76 21.20 -6.16 -5.59
N PRO A 77 20.39 -5.26 -6.19
CA PRO A 77 19.42 -4.41 -5.48
C PRO A 77 18.07 -5.10 -5.20
N LEU A 78 18.08 -6.42 -4.97
CA LEU A 78 16.86 -7.24 -4.78
C LEU A 78 16.53 -7.49 -3.30
N GLY A 79 17.07 -6.68 -2.40
CA GLY A 79 16.85 -6.78 -0.96
C GLY A 79 17.98 -6.10 -0.19
N GLY A 80 18.13 -6.43 1.07
CA GLY A 80 19.12 -5.87 1.99
C GLY A 80 19.21 -6.73 3.24
N TYR A 81 20.10 -6.36 4.15
CA TYR A 81 20.18 -7.01 5.45
C TYR A 81 20.86 -6.15 6.51
N VAL A 82 20.48 -6.40 7.76
CA VAL A 82 21.20 -5.96 8.95
C VAL A 82 21.87 -7.16 9.60
N LYS A 83 23.20 -7.17 9.64
CA LYS A 83 23.98 -8.24 10.31
C LYS A 83 24.22 -7.87 11.76
N PHE A 84 23.69 -8.66 12.69
CA PHE A 84 23.92 -8.46 14.12
C PHE A 84 25.16 -9.19 14.60
N PHE A 85 25.69 -8.73 15.74
CA PHE A 85 26.79 -9.39 16.40
C PHE A 85 26.37 -10.78 16.93
N GLY A 86 27.07 -11.82 16.47
CA GLY A 86 26.75 -13.23 16.73
C GLY A 86 26.07 -13.95 15.56
N ASP A 87 25.73 -13.24 14.48
CA ASP A 87 25.21 -13.86 13.26
C ASP A 87 26.35 -14.41 12.37
N GLU A 88 26.15 -15.61 11.86
CA GLU A 88 27.02 -16.24 10.88
C GLU A 88 26.74 -15.72 9.46
N SER A 89 25.46 -15.66 9.09
CA SER A 89 24.99 -15.31 7.74
C SER A 89 24.08 -14.07 7.72
N GLU A 90 23.76 -13.63 6.50
CA GLU A 90 22.83 -12.52 6.22
C GLU A 90 21.39 -12.83 6.65
N ALA A 91 21.04 -14.11 6.82
CA ALA A 91 19.73 -14.58 7.26
C ALA A 91 19.58 -14.62 8.80
N SER A 92 20.43 -13.90 9.54
CA SER A 92 20.43 -13.88 11.02
C SER A 92 20.56 -15.27 11.67
N THR A 93 21.31 -16.18 11.03
CA THR A 93 21.56 -17.51 11.60
C THR A 93 22.63 -17.42 12.69
N PRO A 94 22.40 -17.98 13.89
CA PRO A 94 23.38 -17.93 14.97
C PRO A 94 24.63 -18.73 14.62
N SER A 95 25.82 -18.17 14.91
CA SER A 95 27.07 -18.92 14.83
C SER A 95 27.30 -19.70 16.12
N ALA A 96 27.20 -21.03 16.08
CA ALA A 96 27.41 -21.89 17.26
C ALA A 96 28.83 -21.74 17.86
N ALA A 97 29.84 -21.51 17.01
CA ALA A 97 31.22 -21.29 17.43
C ALA A 97 31.43 -19.92 18.08
N ALA A 98 30.79 -18.86 17.55
CA ALA A 98 30.89 -17.53 18.15
C ALA A 98 30.14 -17.46 19.49
N LEU A 99 28.94 -18.05 19.58
CA LEU A 99 28.11 -17.99 20.81
C LEU A 99 28.73 -18.73 22.00
N SER A 100 29.48 -19.81 21.76
CA SER A 100 30.14 -20.61 22.80
C SER A 100 31.37 -19.95 23.40
N THR A 101 32.00 -19.01 22.69
CA THR A 101 33.25 -18.35 23.11
C THR A 101 33.07 -16.90 23.59
N MET A 102 31.85 -16.35 23.50
CA MET A 102 31.57 -14.97 23.92
C MET A 102 31.82 -14.74 25.41
N ASN A 103 32.45 -13.61 25.74
CA ASN A 103 32.51 -13.12 27.12
C ASN A 103 31.16 -12.49 27.55
N ALA A 104 31.02 -12.10 28.82
CA ALA A 104 29.74 -11.59 29.35
C ALA A 104 29.29 -10.28 28.66
N GLU A 105 30.22 -9.42 28.29
CA GLU A 105 29.98 -8.13 27.63
C GLU A 105 29.54 -8.32 26.16
N GLU A 106 30.15 -9.29 25.47
CA GLU A 106 29.80 -9.71 24.11
C GLU A 106 28.42 -10.37 24.02
N ARG A 107 28.04 -11.15 25.05
CA ARG A 107 26.69 -11.71 25.17
C ARG A 107 25.65 -10.61 25.32
N GLU A 108 25.94 -9.57 26.09
CA GLU A 108 25.01 -8.45 26.26
C GLU A 108 24.76 -7.72 24.93
N GLY A 109 25.78 -7.58 24.08
CA GLY A 109 25.66 -6.96 22.75
C GLY A 109 25.07 -7.86 21.66
N SER A 110 24.83 -9.15 21.93
CA SER A 110 24.38 -10.13 20.93
C SER A 110 22.86 -10.21 20.80
N PHE A 111 22.35 -10.26 19.57
CA PHE A 111 20.91 -10.41 19.29
C PHE A 111 20.32 -11.68 19.92
N HIS A 112 21.01 -12.82 19.79
CA HIS A 112 20.52 -14.14 20.22
C HIS A 112 20.37 -14.26 21.74
N HIS A 113 21.09 -13.45 22.50
CA HIS A 113 21.04 -13.43 23.96
C HIS A 113 20.00 -12.43 24.52
N LYS A 114 19.34 -11.63 23.67
CA LYS A 114 18.26 -10.74 24.11
C LYS A 114 17.00 -11.52 24.47
N ARG A 115 16.17 -10.93 25.34
CA ARG A 115 14.87 -11.49 25.73
C ARG A 115 13.98 -11.66 24.48
N VAL A 116 13.10 -12.66 24.50
CA VAL A 116 12.20 -12.97 23.37
C VAL A 116 11.44 -11.74 22.89
N GLY A 117 10.89 -10.93 23.80
CA GLY A 117 10.18 -9.70 23.44
C GLY A 117 11.05 -8.65 22.73
N GLN A 118 12.33 -8.54 23.11
CA GLN A 118 13.27 -7.62 22.45
C GLN A 118 13.61 -8.11 21.04
N ARG A 119 13.86 -9.42 20.88
CA ARG A 119 14.12 -10.00 19.56
C ARG A 119 12.90 -9.88 18.66
N ALA A 120 11.70 -10.16 19.19
CA ALA A 120 10.45 -10.00 18.48
C ALA A 120 10.23 -8.55 18.05
N ALA A 121 10.51 -7.58 18.93
CA ALA A 121 10.42 -6.15 18.58
C ALA A 121 11.41 -5.77 17.46
N ILE A 122 12.65 -6.26 17.49
CA ILE A 122 13.65 -6.01 16.44
C ILE A 122 13.17 -6.60 15.10
N VAL A 123 12.68 -7.84 15.09
CA VAL A 123 12.19 -8.50 13.87
C VAL A 123 10.89 -7.86 13.34
N ALA A 124 10.00 -7.41 14.21
CA ALA A 124 8.78 -6.71 13.78
C ALA A 124 9.06 -5.29 13.26
N ALA A 125 10.16 -4.66 13.70
CA ALA A 125 10.47 -3.27 13.39
C ALA A 125 10.62 -2.99 11.89
N GLY A 126 11.17 -3.92 11.11
CA GLY A 126 11.31 -3.74 9.66
C GLY A 126 9.96 -3.64 8.94
N PRO A 127 9.07 -4.64 9.07
CA PRO A 127 7.70 -4.54 8.54
C PRO A 127 6.95 -3.29 9.04
N ILE A 128 7.03 -2.98 10.33
CA ILE A 128 6.38 -1.78 10.92
C ILE A 128 6.92 -0.50 10.28
N ALA A 129 8.22 -0.39 10.03
CA ALA A 129 8.81 0.77 9.37
C ALA A 129 8.24 0.97 7.96
N ASN A 130 7.93 -0.10 7.22
CA ASN A 130 7.29 0.00 5.91
C ASN A 130 5.82 0.44 6.01
N PHE A 131 5.07 0.00 7.03
CA PHE A 131 3.72 0.52 7.27
C PHE A 131 3.76 2.02 7.59
N ILE A 132 4.68 2.45 8.46
CA ILE A 132 4.88 3.87 8.77
C ILE A 132 5.27 4.65 7.49
N LEU A 133 6.18 4.12 6.69
CA LEU A 133 6.58 4.72 5.42
C LEU A 133 5.38 4.88 4.48
N ALA A 134 4.55 3.84 4.34
CA ALA A 134 3.35 3.89 3.51
C ALA A 134 2.37 4.97 3.99
N ILE A 135 2.08 5.02 5.29
CA ILE A 135 1.22 6.05 5.90
C ILE A 135 1.77 7.45 5.59
N VAL A 136 3.08 7.68 5.78
CA VAL A 136 3.71 8.97 5.51
C VAL A 136 3.63 9.34 4.02
N ILE A 137 3.92 8.40 3.12
CA ILE A 137 3.85 8.62 1.67
C ILE A 137 2.41 8.93 1.24
N PHE A 138 1.43 8.12 1.62
CA PHE A 138 0.03 8.35 1.24
C PHE A 138 -0.53 9.62 1.88
N THR A 139 -0.19 9.92 3.14
CA THR A 139 -0.56 11.18 3.79
C THR A 139 -0.03 12.37 3.01
N ALA A 140 1.25 12.34 2.62
CA ALA A 140 1.86 13.40 1.83
C ALA A 140 1.21 13.50 0.44
N LEU A 141 1.01 12.37 -0.24
CA LEU A 141 0.36 12.33 -1.55
C LEU A 141 -1.05 12.93 -1.50
N PHE A 142 -1.87 12.50 -0.55
CA PHE A 142 -3.23 13.02 -0.40
C PHE A 142 -3.27 14.48 0.04
N THR A 143 -2.32 14.93 0.85
CA THR A 143 -2.24 16.33 1.27
C THR A 143 -1.86 17.26 0.10
N PHE A 144 -0.88 16.87 -0.71
CA PHE A 144 -0.35 17.74 -1.77
C PHE A 144 -1.02 17.55 -3.13
N PHE A 145 -1.44 16.33 -3.46
CA PHE A 145 -2.03 15.96 -4.74
C PHE A 145 -3.51 15.60 -4.65
N GLY A 146 -4.09 15.56 -3.45
CA GLY A 146 -5.48 15.16 -3.19
C GLY A 146 -5.70 13.66 -3.33
N LYS A 147 -6.89 13.19 -2.94
CA LYS A 147 -7.28 11.80 -3.16
C LYS A 147 -7.94 11.64 -4.54
N PRO A 148 -7.55 10.64 -5.34
CA PRO A 148 -8.31 10.25 -6.52
C PRO A 148 -9.73 9.85 -6.09
N SER A 149 -10.74 10.52 -6.63
CA SER A 149 -12.14 10.22 -6.36
C SER A 149 -12.90 10.13 -7.67
N THR A 150 -13.68 9.06 -7.79
CA THR A 150 -14.56 8.85 -8.92
C THR A 150 -15.96 9.23 -8.44
N THR A 151 -16.54 10.31 -8.98
CA THR A 151 -17.91 10.80 -8.67
C THR A 151 -18.96 9.67 -8.70
N ALA A 152 -19.93 9.58 -7.81
CA ALA A 152 -20.91 8.47 -7.88
C ALA A 152 -21.96 8.64 -9.00
N GLN A 153 -21.52 8.78 -10.24
CA GLN A 153 -22.36 8.91 -11.43
C GLN A 153 -22.73 7.54 -11.99
N VAL A 154 -23.97 7.42 -12.43
CA VAL A 154 -24.53 6.25 -13.11
C VAL A 154 -24.25 6.39 -14.61
N ASP A 155 -23.40 5.54 -15.18
CA ASP A 155 -23.16 5.58 -16.63
C ASP A 155 -24.08 4.61 -17.36
N THR A 156 -24.20 3.39 -16.85
CA THR A 156 -25.17 2.44 -17.36
C THR A 156 -25.90 1.71 -16.24
N VAL A 157 -27.17 1.40 -16.49
CA VAL A 157 -28.03 0.61 -15.63
C VAL A 157 -28.32 -0.71 -16.32
N GLN A 158 -27.96 -1.82 -15.67
CA GLN A 158 -28.18 -3.16 -16.22
C GLN A 158 -29.69 -3.46 -16.28
N ALA A 159 -30.15 -3.99 -17.41
CA ALA A 159 -31.55 -4.40 -17.57
C ALA A 159 -31.91 -5.50 -16.55
N GLY A 160 -33.11 -5.40 -15.95
CA GLY A 160 -33.59 -6.33 -14.93
C GLY A 160 -32.89 -6.24 -13.56
N SER A 161 -32.02 -5.25 -13.37
CA SER A 161 -31.34 -5.03 -12.09
C SER A 161 -32.19 -4.28 -11.06
N ALA A 162 -31.76 -4.30 -9.79
CA ALA A 162 -32.38 -3.51 -8.73
C ALA A 162 -32.41 -2.01 -9.04
N ALA A 163 -31.37 -1.48 -9.69
CA ALA A 163 -31.34 -0.08 -10.12
C ALA A 163 -32.34 0.21 -11.24
N ALA A 164 -32.54 -0.73 -12.18
CA ALA A 164 -33.56 -0.58 -13.20
C ALA A 164 -34.96 -0.55 -12.57
N THR A 165 -35.25 -1.46 -11.64
CA THR A 165 -36.53 -1.50 -10.90
C THR A 165 -36.76 -0.24 -10.06
N ALA A 166 -35.70 0.30 -9.45
CA ALA A 166 -35.77 1.53 -8.65
C ALA A 166 -35.84 2.81 -9.50
N GLY A 167 -35.71 2.72 -10.82
CA GLY A 167 -35.84 3.87 -11.73
C GLY A 167 -34.60 4.75 -11.85
N PHE A 168 -33.40 4.22 -11.59
CA PHE A 168 -32.15 4.91 -11.90
C PHE A 168 -31.99 5.12 -13.41
N GLN A 169 -31.33 6.21 -13.78
CA GLN A 169 -31.08 6.56 -15.17
C GLN A 169 -29.60 6.91 -15.39
N PRO A 170 -29.04 6.65 -16.59
CA PRO A 170 -27.76 7.21 -16.98
C PRO A 170 -27.70 8.73 -16.76
N GLY A 171 -26.61 9.19 -16.15
CA GLY A 171 -26.41 10.59 -15.78
C GLY A 171 -26.78 10.93 -14.33
N ASP A 172 -27.47 10.06 -13.60
CA ASP A 172 -27.77 10.26 -12.18
C ASP A 172 -26.48 10.37 -11.36
N ILE A 173 -26.37 11.40 -10.51
CA ILE A 173 -25.25 11.54 -9.57
C ILE A 173 -25.75 11.22 -8.17
N ILE A 174 -25.29 10.12 -7.60
CA ILE A 174 -25.67 9.69 -6.26
C ILE A 174 -24.98 10.59 -5.23
N LYS A 175 -25.76 11.15 -4.30
CA LYS A 175 -25.31 12.10 -3.28
C LYS A 175 -25.36 11.52 -1.87
N ALA A 176 -26.33 10.67 -1.58
CA ALA A 176 -26.46 10.04 -0.27
C ALA A 176 -27.15 8.68 -0.36
N ILE A 177 -26.90 7.84 0.65
CA ILE A 177 -27.57 6.57 0.87
C ILE A 177 -28.03 6.55 2.33
N ASP A 178 -29.32 6.33 2.56
CA ASP A 178 -29.98 6.38 3.89
C ASP A 178 -29.62 7.64 4.69
N GLY A 179 -29.61 8.79 4.01
CA GLY A 179 -29.26 10.09 4.60
C GLY A 179 -27.76 10.32 4.84
N SER A 180 -26.92 9.31 4.64
CA SER A 180 -25.46 9.45 4.73
C SER A 180 -24.88 9.91 3.41
N ALA A 181 -24.26 11.09 3.39
CA ALA A 181 -23.61 11.63 2.20
C ALA A 181 -22.46 10.72 1.72
N ILE A 182 -22.35 10.54 0.40
CA ILE A 182 -21.26 9.78 -0.21
C ILE A 182 -20.41 10.69 -1.09
N GLY A 183 -19.09 10.47 -1.09
CA GLY A 183 -18.14 11.27 -1.87
C GLY A 183 -17.70 10.61 -3.18
N SER A 184 -17.86 9.29 -3.29
CA SER A 184 -17.32 8.50 -4.40
C SER A 184 -18.20 7.30 -4.78
N PHE A 185 -17.98 6.78 -5.98
CA PHE A 185 -18.58 5.51 -6.43
C PHE A 185 -18.14 4.34 -5.53
N SER A 186 -16.91 4.37 -5.03
CA SER A 186 -16.39 3.36 -4.08
C SER A 186 -17.12 3.39 -2.74
N ASP A 187 -17.50 4.57 -2.24
CA ASP A 187 -18.34 4.69 -1.03
C ASP A 187 -19.70 4.03 -1.24
N MET A 188 -20.34 4.28 -2.39
CA MET A 188 -21.59 3.62 -2.75
C MET A 188 -21.40 2.10 -2.77
N GLN A 189 -20.38 1.58 -3.46
CA GLN A 189 -20.12 0.14 -3.56
C GLN A 189 -19.94 -0.50 -2.17
N ARG A 190 -19.22 0.17 -1.26
CA ARG A 190 -19.00 -0.31 0.11
C ARG A 190 -20.30 -0.40 0.91
N ILE A 191 -21.16 0.63 0.84
CA ILE A 191 -22.44 0.66 1.56
C ILE A 191 -23.41 -0.37 0.98
N VAL A 192 -23.57 -0.37 -0.35
CA VAL A 192 -24.49 -1.28 -1.07
C VAL A 192 -24.05 -2.74 -0.93
N GLY A 193 -22.73 -2.99 -0.97
CA GLY A 193 -22.17 -4.34 -0.96
C GLY A 193 -22.52 -5.17 0.27
N ILE A 194 -22.74 -4.53 1.42
CA ILE A 194 -23.10 -5.18 2.69
C ILE A 194 -24.59 -5.16 3.00
N LYS A 195 -25.42 -4.57 2.12
CA LYS A 195 -26.86 -4.33 2.32
C LYS A 195 -27.75 -5.13 1.36
N ALA A 196 -27.32 -6.33 1.00
CA ALA A 196 -28.09 -7.21 0.12
C ALA A 196 -29.46 -7.55 0.74
N GLY A 197 -30.54 -7.36 -0.02
CA GLY A 197 -31.91 -7.62 0.43
C GLY A 197 -32.52 -6.53 1.33
N GLU A 198 -31.74 -5.55 1.79
CA GLU A 198 -32.24 -4.41 2.55
C GLU A 198 -32.65 -3.28 1.59
N GLN A 199 -33.82 -2.65 1.80
CA GLN A 199 -34.23 -1.49 1.01
C GLN A 199 -33.45 -0.26 1.47
N LEU A 200 -32.74 0.37 0.54
CA LEU A 200 -31.98 1.59 0.73
C LEU A 200 -32.72 2.77 0.10
N THR A 201 -32.66 3.93 0.75
CA THR A 201 -33.09 5.21 0.17
C THR A 201 -31.87 5.90 -0.42
N VAL A 202 -31.83 6.03 -1.74
CA VAL A 202 -30.69 6.58 -2.48
C VAL A 202 -31.07 7.95 -3.04
N THR A 203 -30.43 9.00 -2.53
CA THR A 203 -30.62 10.36 -3.01
C THR A 203 -29.75 10.60 -4.24
N VAL A 204 -30.37 10.91 -5.38
CA VAL A 204 -29.71 11.18 -6.65
C VAL A 204 -29.98 12.60 -7.12
N LYS A 205 -28.99 13.22 -7.74
CA LYS A 205 -29.14 14.44 -8.53
C LYS A 205 -29.32 14.05 -10.00
N ARG A 206 -30.49 14.36 -10.56
CA ARG A 206 -30.87 14.13 -11.96
C ARG A 206 -31.10 15.48 -12.63
N GLY A 207 -30.16 15.91 -13.46
CA GLY A 207 -30.14 17.29 -13.96
C GLY A 207 -30.05 18.28 -12.79
N ASP A 208 -31.03 19.18 -12.68
CA ASP A 208 -31.12 20.15 -11.57
C ASP A 208 -31.98 19.67 -10.39
N SER A 209 -32.68 18.55 -10.54
CA SER A 209 -33.56 18.01 -9.50
C SER A 209 -32.82 17.02 -8.60
N THR A 210 -33.23 16.97 -7.34
CA THR A 210 -32.81 15.92 -6.39
C THR A 210 -34.00 15.00 -6.12
N LEU A 211 -33.78 13.70 -6.21
CA LEU A 211 -34.79 12.66 -6.12
C LEU A 211 -34.32 11.57 -5.15
N ASP A 212 -35.24 11.01 -4.37
CA ASP A 212 -34.97 9.84 -3.54
C ASP A 212 -35.53 8.60 -4.24
N LEU A 213 -34.65 7.66 -4.56
CA LEU A 213 -34.98 6.38 -5.17
C LEU A 213 -34.87 5.27 -4.13
N LYS A 214 -35.89 4.41 -4.05
CA LYS A 214 -35.87 3.24 -3.15
C LYS A 214 -35.37 2.03 -3.91
N ALA A 215 -34.24 1.48 -3.48
CA ALA A 215 -33.56 0.40 -4.18
C ALA A 215 -33.16 -0.70 -3.22
N THR A 216 -33.42 -1.95 -3.60
CA THR A 216 -33.06 -3.13 -2.78
C THR A 216 -31.93 -3.88 -3.50
N PRO A 217 -30.68 -3.82 -3.03
CA PRO A 217 -29.56 -4.51 -3.68
C PRO A 217 -29.80 -6.02 -3.74
N GLN A 218 -29.54 -6.61 -4.90
CA GLN A 218 -29.66 -8.06 -5.10
C GLN A 218 -28.39 -8.75 -4.62
N LEU A 219 -28.52 -9.90 -3.95
CA LEU A 219 -27.37 -10.72 -3.59
C LEU A 219 -26.79 -11.35 -4.86
N LYS A 220 -25.50 -11.11 -5.13
CA LYS A 220 -24.78 -11.72 -6.25
C LYS A 220 -23.53 -12.40 -5.77
N GLU A 221 -23.28 -13.58 -6.31
CA GLU A 221 -22.03 -14.30 -6.12
C GLU A 221 -21.02 -13.82 -7.18
N ILE A 222 -19.90 -13.28 -6.72
CA ILE A 222 -18.79 -12.84 -7.55
C ILE A 222 -17.60 -13.75 -7.26
N LYS A 223 -17.13 -14.45 -8.29
CA LYS A 223 -15.93 -15.27 -8.20
C LYS A 223 -14.72 -14.41 -8.53
N ASP A 224 -13.74 -14.35 -7.63
CA ASP A 224 -12.48 -13.66 -7.89
C ASP A 224 -11.58 -14.48 -8.83
N SER A 225 -10.46 -13.88 -9.26
CA SER A 225 -9.49 -14.52 -10.16
C SER A 225 -8.78 -15.74 -9.54
N PHE A 226 -8.86 -15.91 -8.22
CA PHE A 226 -8.30 -17.04 -7.48
C PHE A 226 -9.34 -18.13 -7.21
N GLY A 227 -10.59 -17.89 -7.61
CA GLY A 227 -11.69 -18.83 -7.52
C GLY A 227 -12.49 -18.78 -6.23
N ASN A 228 -12.22 -17.83 -5.32
CA ASN A 228 -13.04 -17.63 -4.13
C ASN A 228 -14.37 -16.97 -4.51
N VAL A 229 -15.44 -17.39 -3.85
CA VAL A 229 -16.79 -16.85 -4.07
C VAL A 229 -17.11 -15.82 -2.99
N HIS A 230 -17.33 -14.58 -3.42
CA HIS A 230 -17.75 -13.47 -2.58
C HIS A 230 -19.23 -13.20 -2.81
N ARG A 231 -19.99 -12.97 -1.73
CA ARG A 231 -21.42 -12.66 -1.80
C ARG A 231 -21.62 -11.19 -1.45
N LEU A 232 -22.10 -10.41 -2.41
CA LEU A 232 -22.20 -8.95 -2.28
C LEU A 232 -23.55 -8.47 -2.78
N GLY A 233 -24.08 -7.41 -2.16
CA GLY A 233 -25.22 -6.67 -2.66
C GLY A 233 -24.83 -5.88 -3.92
N VAL A 234 -25.64 -5.98 -4.97
CA VAL A 234 -25.42 -5.23 -6.22
C VAL A 234 -26.71 -4.52 -6.66
N LEU A 235 -26.56 -3.27 -7.08
CA LEU A 235 -27.64 -2.51 -7.69
C LEU A 235 -27.71 -2.71 -9.22
N GLY A 236 -26.62 -3.15 -9.86
CA GLY A 236 -26.54 -3.24 -11.34
C GLY A 236 -26.26 -1.89 -12.01
N ILE A 237 -25.70 -0.94 -11.26
CA ILE A 237 -25.11 0.30 -11.78
C ILE A 237 -23.67 0.01 -12.17
N THR A 238 -23.26 0.48 -13.35
CA THR A 238 -21.84 0.47 -13.73
C THR A 238 -21.37 1.89 -14.00
N ARG A 239 -20.08 2.07 -13.76
CA ARG A 239 -19.36 3.25 -14.16
C ARG A 239 -18.31 2.86 -15.21
N ALA A 240 -18.33 3.53 -16.35
CA ALA A 240 -17.24 3.51 -17.30
C ALA A 240 -16.07 4.32 -16.71
N THR A 241 -15.00 3.64 -16.31
CA THR A 241 -13.73 4.33 -16.03
C THR A 241 -13.12 4.81 -17.34
N ALA A 242 -13.65 5.90 -17.90
CA ALA A 242 -13.00 6.63 -18.97
C ALA A 242 -11.79 7.40 -18.42
N VAL A 243 -10.68 7.41 -19.16
CA VAL A 243 -9.48 8.18 -18.83
C VAL A 243 -9.84 9.67 -18.87
N GLY A 244 -9.99 10.29 -17.70
CA GLY A 244 -10.35 11.72 -17.56
C GLY A 244 -11.41 12.03 -16.49
N GLU A 245 -12.11 11.02 -15.96
CA GLU A 245 -13.17 11.24 -14.95
C GLU A 245 -12.73 11.06 -13.49
N VAL A 246 -11.44 10.79 -13.25
CA VAL A 246 -10.87 10.79 -11.91
C VAL A 246 -10.75 12.24 -11.47
N THR A 247 -11.67 12.67 -10.62
CA THR A 247 -11.61 13.98 -9.97
C THR A 247 -10.68 13.91 -8.76
N THR A 248 -9.97 15.00 -8.47
CA THR A 248 -9.14 15.11 -7.28
C THR A 248 -9.95 15.75 -6.17
N GLU A 249 -10.19 15.02 -5.08
CA GLU A 249 -10.77 15.60 -3.88
C GLU A 249 -9.65 16.09 -2.95
N ARG A 250 -9.69 17.39 -2.60
CA ARG A 250 -8.72 17.93 -1.63
C ARG A 250 -9.07 17.42 -0.24
N VAL A 251 -8.07 16.86 0.43
CA VAL A 251 -8.17 16.41 1.82
C VAL A 251 -7.16 17.17 2.68
N ASN A 252 -7.57 17.54 3.88
CA ASN A 252 -6.67 18.20 4.84
C ASN A 252 -5.69 17.18 5.44
N PRO A 253 -4.58 17.62 6.07
CA PRO A 253 -3.55 16.72 6.59
C PRO A 253 -4.05 15.70 7.64
N ALA A 254 -5.01 16.08 8.49
CA ALA A 254 -5.54 15.18 9.51
C ALA A 254 -6.40 14.07 8.88
N THR A 255 -7.24 14.41 7.90
CA THR A 255 -8.00 13.43 7.12
C THR A 255 -7.07 12.57 6.26
N ALA A 256 -6.03 13.15 5.67
CA ALA A 256 -5.03 12.42 4.89
C ALA A 256 -4.28 11.36 5.73
N LEU A 257 -3.97 11.68 7.00
CA LEU A 257 -3.35 10.73 7.93
C LEU A 257 -4.23 9.53 8.27
N VAL A 258 -5.55 9.71 8.32
CA VAL A 258 -6.49 8.60 8.56
C VAL A 258 -6.69 7.75 7.30
N LEU A 259 -6.50 8.36 6.12
CA LEU A 259 -6.65 7.67 4.83
C LEU A 259 -5.39 6.92 4.38
N GLY A 260 -4.21 7.36 4.82
CA GLY A 260 -2.91 6.73 4.51
C GLY A 260 -2.56 5.63 5.49
#